data_AF-A0A661KMA9-F1
#
_entry.id   AF-A0A661KMA9-F1
#
_cell.length_a   1.000
_cell.length_b   1.000
_cell.length_c   1.000
_cell.angle_alpha   90.00
_cell.angle_beta   90.00
_cell.angle_gamma   90.00
#
_symmetry.space_group_name_H-M   'P 1'
#
loop_
_entity.id
_entity.type
_entity.pdbx_description
1 polymer ?
#
loop_
_entity_poly.entity_id
_entity_poly.type
_entity_poly.pdbx_seq_one_letter_code
_entity_poly.pdbx_strand_id
1 'polypeptide(L)'
;MTYPDERIVHYEFDDMGKVVGVTVTRNGEDRVIASSIEYLHFAPMKGLDFGNGINLAKSFDQAYRITSRKQDCITIASGTMIWRQGGI
;
A
#
# COMPACT_ATOMS: atom_id res chain seq x y z
N MET A 1 -6.83 14.19 12.04
CA MET A 1 -7.18 13.66 13.39
C MET A 1 -5.90 13.60 14.21
N THR A 2 -5.92 14.08 15.46
CA THR A 2 -4.73 14.08 16.32
C THR A 2 -4.86 12.99 17.37
N TYR A 3 -3.89 12.09 17.43
CA TYR A 3 -3.84 10.97 18.37
C TYR A 3 -3.10 11.37 19.65
N PRO A 4 -3.32 10.65 20.77
CA PRO A 4 -2.68 10.94 22.06
C PRO A 4 -1.13 10.90 22.06
N ASP A 5 -0.51 10.37 21.02
CA ASP A 5 0.94 10.31 20.80
C ASP A 5 1.47 11.49 19.96
N GLU A 6 0.75 12.63 19.97
CA GLU A 6 1.00 13.82 19.12
C GLU A 6 1.06 13.55 17.60
N ARG A 7 0.65 12.36 17.16
CA ARG A 7 0.58 12.02 15.74
C ARG A 7 -0.64 12.67 15.13
N ILE A 8 -0.43 13.37 14.02
CA ILE A 8 -1.52 13.93 13.22
C ILE A 8 -1.66 13.08 11.98
N VAL A 9 -2.85 12.53 11.76
CA VAL A 9 -3.16 11.82 10.51
C VAL A 9 -4.00 12.74 9.63
N HIS A 10 -3.46 12.98 8.44
CA HIS A 10 -4.05 13.73 7.35
C HIS A 10 -4.62 12.75 6.34
N TYR A 11 -5.88 12.94 5.98
CA TYR A 11 -6.58 12.16 4.97
C TYR A 11 -6.90 13.08 3.80
N GLU A 12 -6.53 12.65 2.61
CA GLU A 12 -6.91 13.30 1.36
C GLU A 12 -8.10 12.55 0.77
N PHE A 13 -9.08 13.30 0.28
CA PHE A 13 -10.31 12.74 -0.26
C PHE A 13 -10.52 13.18 -1.71
N ASP A 14 -11.11 12.31 -2.53
CA ASP A 14 -11.61 12.68 -3.86
C ASP A 14 -12.97 13.41 -3.78
N ASP A 15 -13.46 13.87 -4.93
CA ASP A 15 -14.77 14.52 -5.08
C ASP A 15 -15.95 13.62 -4.66
N MET A 16 -15.73 12.30 -4.57
CA MET A 16 -16.71 11.32 -4.12
C MET A 16 -16.59 11.00 -2.63
N GLY A 17 -15.67 11.65 -1.90
CA GLY A 17 -15.40 11.44 -0.48
C GLY A 17 -14.62 10.18 -0.13
N LYS A 18 -13.95 9.54 -1.11
CA LYS A 18 -13.10 8.37 -0.89
C LYS A 18 -11.68 8.81 -0.57
N VAL A 19 -11.00 8.06 0.31
CA VAL A 19 -9.63 8.39 0.73
C VAL A 19 -8.64 8.07 -0.38
N VAL A 20 -7.98 9.08 -0.94
CA VAL A 20 -6.98 8.91 -2.02
C VAL A 20 -5.55 8.97 -1.53
N GLY A 21 -5.34 9.48 -0.31
CA GLY A 21 -4.03 9.63 0.30
C GLY A 21 -4.09 9.68 1.82
N VAL A 22 -3.03 9.19 2.47
CA VAL A 22 -2.86 9.24 3.93
C VAL A 22 -1.45 9.65 4.27
N THR A 23 -1.33 10.76 4.99
CA THR A 23 -0.06 11.31 5.48
C THR A 23 -0.10 11.39 7.01
N VAL A 24 0.99 11.03 7.66
CA VAL A 24 1.13 11.09 9.12
C VAL A 24 2.24 12.07 9.46
N THR A 25 1.89 13.08 10.24
CA THR A 25 2.86 13.96 10.88
C THR A 25 3.21 13.39 12.24
N ARG A 26 4.51 13.18 12.49
CA ARG A 26 5.03 12.81 13.81
C ARG A 26 6.27 13.64 14.10
N ASN A 27 6.30 14.29 15.27
CA ASN A 27 7.40 15.18 15.67
C ASN A 27 7.70 16.30 14.64
N GLY A 28 6.67 16.79 13.95
CA GLY A 28 6.81 17.81 12.90
C GLY A 28 7.31 17.30 11.54
N GLU A 29 7.53 15.99 11.39
CA GLU A 29 7.92 15.36 10.12
C GLU A 29 6.72 14.66 9.47
N ASP A 30 6.43 15.02 8.22
CA ASP A 30 5.37 14.40 7.42
C ASP A 30 5.88 13.14 6.72
N ARG A 31 5.11 12.05 6.86
CA ARG A 31 5.38 10.80 6.18
C ARG A 31 4.14 10.31 5.45
N VAL A 32 4.27 10.12 4.14
CA VAL A 32 3.23 9.45 3.35
C VAL A 32 3.16 8.00 3.81
N ILE A 33 1.96 7.52 4.13
CA ILE A 33 1.71 6.13 4.50
C ILE A 33 1.05 5.39 3.35
N ALA A 34 0.11 6.05 2.66
CA ALA A 34 -0.56 5.51 1.49
C ALA A 34 -0.81 6.62 0.46
N SER A 35 -0.60 6.30 -0.80
CA SER A 35 -0.89 7.15 -1.96
C SER A 35 -1.52 6.33 -3.08
N SER A 36 -2.02 7.01 -4.12
CA SER A 36 -2.57 6.38 -5.33
C SER A 36 -3.68 5.35 -5.03
N ILE A 37 -4.53 5.64 -4.04
CA ILE A 37 -5.54 4.67 -3.60
C ILE A 37 -6.66 4.60 -4.65
N GLU A 38 -6.81 3.44 -5.28
CA GLU A 38 -7.85 3.21 -6.29
C GLU A 38 -9.05 2.47 -5.70
N TYR A 39 -10.23 2.83 -6.17
CA TYR A 39 -11.50 2.17 -5.82
C TYR A 39 -12.22 1.65 -7.05
N LEU A 40 -13.00 0.59 -6.86
CA LEU A 40 -13.96 0.14 -7.86
C LEU A 40 -15.29 0.87 -7.66
N HIS A 41 -16.11 0.94 -8.71
CA HIS A 41 -17.40 1.65 -8.69
C HIS A 41 -18.37 1.11 -7.63
N PHE A 42 -18.31 -0.20 -7.34
CA PHE A 42 -19.19 -0.87 -6.36
C PHE A 42 -18.43 -1.80 -5.40
N ALA A 43 -17.09 -1.72 -5.38
CA ALA A 43 -16.26 -2.53 -4.52
C ALA A 43 -15.36 -1.65 -3.64
N PRO A 44 -14.90 -2.20 -2.50
CA PRO A 44 -13.93 -1.51 -1.65
C PRO A 44 -12.59 -1.32 -2.39
N MET A 45 -11.66 -0.63 -1.74
CA MET A 45 -10.32 -0.30 -2.25
C MET A 45 -9.66 -1.44 -3.04
N LYS A 46 -9.31 -1.13 -4.31
CA LYS A 46 -8.68 -2.02 -5.30
C LYS A 46 -7.18 -2.11 -5.09
N GLY A 47 -6.53 -1.00 -4.75
CA GLY A 47 -5.09 -0.96 -4.55
C GLY A 47 -4.63 0.33 -3.90
N LEU A 48 -3.37 0.35 -3.50
CA LEU A 48 -2.67 1.54 -3.01
C LEU A 48 -1.16 1.35 -3.17
N ASP A 49 -0.44 2.46 -3.14
CA ASP A 49 1.00 2.51 -2.94
C ASP A 49 1.29 2.83 -1.48
N PHE A 50 2.07 2.00 -0.80
CA PHE A 50 2.57 2.33 0.52
C PHE A 50 3.73 3.31 0.42
N GLY A 51 3.86 4.21 1.40
CA GLY A 51 4.97 5.18 1.45
C GLY A 51 6.36 4.56 1.61
N ASN A 52 6.45 3.25 1.85
CA ASN A 52 7.70 2.48 1.82
C ASN A 52 8.02 1.90 0.42
N GLY A 53 7.31 2.32 -0.62
CA GLY A 53 7.53 1.91 -2.01
C GLY A 53 6.94 0.56 -2.40
N ILE A 54 6.15 -0.07 -1.52
CA ILE A 54 5.46 -1.33 -1.80
C ILE A 54 4.11 -1.03 -2.45
N ASN A 55 3.80 -1.68 -3.57
CA ASN A 55 2.46 -1.64 -4.14
C ASN A 55 1.58 -2.77 -3.59
N LEU A 56 0.32 -2.45 -3.29
CA LEU A 56 -0.74 -3.41 -3.00
C LEU A 56 -1.77 -3.37 -4.12
N ALA A 57 -1.99 -4.50 -4.78
CA ALA A 57 -3.03 -4.68 -5.78
C ALA A 57 -3.95 -5.85 -5.41
N LYS A 58 -5.26 -5.64 -5.51
CA LYS A 58 -6.29 -6.66 -5.35
C LYS A 58 -7.02 -6.87 -6.68
N SER A 59 -7.25 -8.13 -7.02
CA SER A 59 -8.08 -8.52 -8.15
C SER A 59 -9.41 -9.06 -7.66
N PHE A 60 -10.44 -8.87 -8.48
CA PHE A 60 -11.81 -9.25 -8.16
C PHE A 60 -12.45 -9.99 -9.33
N ASP A 61 -13.43 -10.83 -9.04
CA ASP A 61 -14.33 -11.40 -10.06
C ASP A 61 -15.46 -10.42 -10.43
N GLN A 62 -16.31 -10.80 -11.39
CA GLN A 62 -17.46 -9.99 -11.81
C GLN A 62 -18.53 -9.81 -10.71
N ALA A 63 -18.48 -10.62 -9.64
CA ALA A 63 -19.33 -10.51 -8.47
C ALA A 63 -18.66 -9.70 -7.34
N TYR A 64 -17.55 -8.99 -7.63
CA TYR A 64 -16.79 -8.17 -6.69
C TYR A 64 -16.21 -8.93 -5.49
N ARG A 65 -16.00 -10.24 -5.62
CA ARG A 65 -15.28 -11.04 -4.62
C ARG A 65 -13.78 -10.99 -4.90
N ILE A 66 -12.97 -10.88 -3.84
CA ILE A 66 -11.51 -10.87 -3.96
C ILE A 66 -11.06 -12.23 -4.50
N THR A 67 -10.34 -12.22 -5.61
CA THR A 67 -9.76 -13.41 -6.23
C THR A 67 -8.27 -13.51 -5.96
N SER A 68 -7.57 -12.37 -5.87
CA SER A 68 -6.16 -12.36 -5.51
C SER A 68 -5.76 -11.07 -4.79
N ARG A 69 -4.67 -11.16 -4.04
CA ARG A 69 -3.99 -10.03 -3.42
C ARG A 69 -2.50 -10.16 -3.71
N LYS A 70 -1.95 -9.22 -4.47
CA LYS A 70 -0.52 -9.11 -4.71
C LYS A 70 0.01 -7.97 -3.86
N GLN A 71 1.10 -8.23 -3.17
CA GLN A 71 1.89 -7.22 -2.49
C GLN A 71 3.34 -7.47 -2.85
N ASP A 72 4.06 -6.40 -3.18
CA ASP A 72 5.47 -6.56 -3.47
C ASP A 72 6.23 -6.96 -2.21
N CYS A 73 7.14 -7.92 -2.38
CA CYS A 73 8.15 -8.16 -1.36
C CYS A 73 9.27 -7.14 -1.56
N ILE A 74 9.73 -6.56 -0.46
CA ILE A 74 10.91 -5.70 -0.52
C ILE A 74 12.09 -6.53 -1.04
N THR A 75 12.60 -6.17 -2.22
CA THR A 75 13.76 -6.85 -2.80
C THR A 75 15.00 -6.37 -2.05
N ILE A 76 15.47 -7.15 -1.07
CA ILE A 76 16.86 -7.01 -0.65
C ILE A 76 17.71 -7.50 -1.82
N ALA A 77 18.58 -6.65 -2.34
CA ALA A 77 19.54 -7.07 -3.35
C ALA A 77 20.46 -8.13 -2.69
N SER A 78 20.10 -9.40 -2.84
CA SER A 78 20.97 -10.51 -2.47
C SER A 78 22.14 -10.48 -3.44
N GLY A 79 23.23 -9.83 -3.01
CA GLY A 79 24.50 -9.90 -3.68
C GLY A 79 24.91 -11.37 -3.86
N THR A 80 25.28 -11.70 -5.10
CA THR A 80 26.00 -12.92 -5.49
C THR A 80 25.24 -14.23 -5.27
N MET A 81 24.46 -14.60 -6.28
CA MET A 81 23.88 -15.93 -6.45
C MET A 81 24.95 -16.90 -6.99
N ILE A 82 25.72 -17.54 -6.11
CA ILE A 82 26.56 -18.71 -6.48
C ILE A 82 25.66 -19.94 -6.40
N TRP A 83 25.01 -20.31 -7.50
CA TRP A 83 24.30 -21.59 -7.57
C TRP A 83 25.31 -22.73 -7.52
N ARG A 84 25.35 -23.49 -6.43
CA ARG A 84 25.84 -24.86 -6.44
C ARG A 84 24.71 -25.78 -6.03
N GLN A 85 23.98 -26.30 -7.02
CA GLN A 85 23.12 -27.47 -6.86
C GLN A 85 23.48 -28.50 -7.93
N GLY A 86 23.74 -29.72 -7.48
CA GLY A 86 23.96 -30.88 -8.34
C GLY A 86 24.91 -31.88 -7.69
N GLY A 87 24.39 -32.69 -6.78
CA GLY A 87 25.03 -33.94 -6.39
C GLY A 87 24.61 -35.06 -7.34
N ILE A 88 25.59 -35.86 -7.77
CA ILE A 88 25.79 -37.27 -7.40
C ILE A 88 27.29 -37.51 -7.31
#